data_AF-X1AYY9-F1
#
_entry.id   AF-X1AYY9-F1
#
_cell.length_a   1.000
_cell.length_b   1.000
_cell.length_c   1.000
_cell.angle_alpha   90.00
_cell.angle_beta   90.00
_cell.angle_gamma   90.00
#
_symmetry.space_group_name_H-M   'P 1'
#
loop_
_entity.id
_entity.type
_entity.pdbx_description
1 polymer ?
#
loop_
_entity_poly.entity_id
_entity_poly.type
_entity_poly.pdbx_seq_one_letter_code
_entity_poly.pdbx_strand_id
1 'polypeptide(L)'
;MAPLTELFGFPPSGSISPSVRMLEKDFSAYDQGTSFSKTALIGFASKGPIDEPTRVFNHEDLYRKFGYPDPTADHGSYLLYAGIEFLKYGTEAW
;
A
#
# COMPACT_ATOMS: atom_id res chain seq x y z
N MET A 1 31.51 -28.85 19.63
CA MET A 1 30.32 -28.93 20.51
C MET A 1 30.70 -28.24 21.82
N ALA A 2 30.43 -26.96 22.08
CA ALA A 2 29.71 -25.88 21.41
C ALA A 2 30.40 -24.53 21.78
N PRO A 3 30.29 -23.45 20.97
CA PRO A 3 30.77 -22.12 21.36
C PRO A 3 29.72 -21.43 22.24
N LEU A 4 30.13 -20.81 23.34
CA LEU A 4 29.28 -19.87 24.08
C LEU A 4 29.75 -18.45 23.77
N THR A 5 29.36 -17.97 22.59
CA THR A 5 29.52 -16.59 22.17
C THR A 5 28.42 -15.72 22.79
N GLU A 6 28.88 -14.78 23.60
CA GLU A 6 28.34 -13.42 23.82
C GLU A 6 27.06 -13.26 24.65
N LEU A 7 27.23 -12.87 25.91
CA LEU A 7 26.25 -12.07 26.64
C LEU A 7 26.19 -10.68 25.97
N PHE A 8 25.13 -10.41 25.22
CA PHE A 8 24.76 -9.05 24.78
C PHE A 8 24.41 -8.20 26.02
N GLY A 9 25.39 -7.49 26.55
CA GLY A 9 25.20 -6.42 27.52
C GLY A 9 24.78 -5.12 26.82
N PHE A 10 23.90 -4.34 27.47
CA PHE A 10 23.57 -2.98 27.04
C PHE A 10 24.59 -2.01 27.68
N PRO A 11 25.28 -1.12 26.93
CA PRO A 11 25.16 -0.83 25.49
C PRO A 11 26.03 -1.74 24.58
N PRO A 12 25.65 -1.90 23.30
CA PRO A 12 26.29 -2.80 22.32
C PRO A 12 27.72 -2.42 21.87
N SER A 13 28.40 -1.50 22.56
CA SER A 13 29.79 -1.10 22.28
C SER A 13 30.81 -1.59 23.32
N GLY A 14 30.39 -2.38 24.32
CA GLY A 14 31.29 -2.96 25.32
C GLY A 14 32.03 -1.96 26.22
N SER A 15 31.60 -0.68 26.26
CA SER A 15 32.26 0.35 27.08
C SER A 15 31.50 0.62 28.37
N ILE A 16 32.01 0.12 29.50
CA ILE A 16 31.46 0.30 30.86
C ILE A 16 32.06 1.55 31.55
N SER A 17 32.74 2.43 30.81
CA SER A 17 33.34 3.64 31.39
C SER A 17 32.34 4.81 31.42
N PRO A 18 32.30 5.60 32.52
CA PRO A 18 31.49 6.81 32.57
C PRO A 18 31.99 7.78 31.50
N SER A 19 31.16 8.01 30.48
CA SER A 19 31.45 8.91 29.36
C SER A 19 30.15 9.46 28.79
N VAL A 20 30.14 10.73 28.38
CA VAL A 20 29.01 11.32 27.65
C VAL A 20 29.17 10.92 26.18
N ARG A 21 28.18 10.22 25.63
CA ARG A 21 28.16 9.78 24.23
C ARG A 21 26.92 10.31 23.53
N MET A 22 27.13 10.90 22.36
CA MET A 22 26.06 11.37 21.49
C MET A 22 25.87 10.33 20.40
N LEU A 23 24.67 9.76 20.33
CA LEU A 23 24.22 8.94 19.20
C LEU A 23 23.14 9.74 18.49
N GLU A 24 23.42 10.17 17.27
CA GLU A 24 22.39 10.72 16.40
C GLU A 24 21.61 9.53 15.81
N LYS A 25 20.36 9.39 16.22
CA LYS A 25 19.42 8.50 15.56
C LYS A 25 18.53 9.34 14.69
N ASP A 26 18.96 9.54 13.45
CA ASP A 26 18.16 10.24 12.46
C ASP A 26 17.00 9.35 11.98
N PHE A 27 15.78 9.85 12.12
CA PHE A 27 14.55 9.25 11.58
C PHE A 27 13.92 10.17 10.51
N SER A 28 14.70 11.07 9.92
CA SER A 28 14.22 12.06 8.96
C SER A 28 13.99 11.55 7.54
N ALA A 29 14.30 10.27 7.26
CA ALA A 29 13.94 9.62 6.00
C ALA A 29 12.42 9.43 5.92
N TYR A 30 11.71 10.54 5.70
CA TYR A 30 10.32 10.57 5.29
C TYR A 30 10.31 10.13 3.82
N ASP A 31 10.13 8.84 3.59
CA ASP A 31 9.78 8.37 2.26
C ASP A 31 8.37 8.87 1.95
N GLN A 32 8.28 10.06 1.36
CA GLN A 32 7.04 10.55 0.79
C GLN A 32 6.78 9.73 -0.48
N GLY A 33 6.22 8.54 -0.29
CA GLY A 33 5.53 7.80 -1.33
C GLY A 33 4.29 8.59 -1.76
N THR A 34 4.51 9.72 -2.44
CA THR A 34 3.48 10.61 -2.93
C THR A 34 2.82 9.91 -4.12
N SER A 35 1.68 9.29 -3.85
CA SER A 35 0.77 8.79 -4.89
C SER A 35 0.13 10.00 -5.56
N PHE A 36 0.68 10.43 -6.70
CA PHE A 36 0.27 11.65 -7.41
C PHE A 36 -1.06 11.50 -8.16
N SER A 37 -1.59 10.28 -8.31
CA SER A 37 -2.86 10.04 -8.98
C SER A 37 -3.76 9.12 -8.15
N LYS A 38 -4.72 9.74 -7.49
CA LYS A 38 -5.80 9.08 -6.78
C LYS A 38 -7.11 9.50 -7.43
N THR A 39 -7.98 8.55 -7.72
CA THR A 39 -9.33 8.82 -8.20
C THR A 39 -10.35 8.06 -7.39
N ALA A 40 -11.59 8.56 -7.36
CA ALA A 40 -12.73 7.84 -6.81
C ALA A 40 -13.77 7.63 -7.90
N LEU A 41 -14.30 6.42 -8.01
CA LEU A 41 -15.25 6.01 -9.03
C LEU A 41 -16.55 5.60 -8.35
N ILE A 42 -17.65 6.32 -8.62
CA ILE A 42 -18.95 6.04 -8.02
C ILE A 42 -19.91 5.59 -9.12
N GLY A 43 -20.45 4.38 -8.99
CA GLY A 43 -21.47 3.86 -9.90
C GLY A 43 -21.67 2.37 -9.76
N PHE A 44 -22.14 1.73 -10.83
CA PHE A 44 -22.52 0.33 -10.83
C PHE A 44 -21.37 -0.58 -11.26
N ALA A 45 -21.31 -1.76 -10.67
CA ALA A 45 -20.39 -2.84 -11.03
C ALA A 45 -21.14 -4.18 -11.01
N SER A 46 -20.57 -5.19 -11.66
CA SER A 46 -21.19 -6.52 -11.76
C SER A 46 -21.29 -7.25 -10.41
N LYS A 47 -20.42 -6.91 -9.46
CA LYS A 47 -20.41 -7.41 -8.07
C LYS A 47 -19.63 -6.44 -7.17
N GLY A 48 -19.56 -6.73 -5.88
CA GLY A 48 -18.74 -5.99 -4.92
C GLY A 48 -19.51 -5.63 -3.65
N PRO A 49 -18.84 -5.00 -2.67
CA PRO A 49 -19.52 -4.47 -1.50
C PRO A 49 -20.37 -3.26 -1.89
N ILE A 50 -21.55 -3.16 -1.28
CA ILE A 50 -22.51 -2.07 -1.50
C ILE A 50 -22.29 -1.03 -0.40
N ASP A 51 -22.27 0.26 -0.78
CA ASP A 51 -22.09 1.40 0.13
C ASP A 51 -20.78 1.38 0.96
N GLU A 52 -19.75 0.67 0.49
CA GLU A 52 -18.43 0.59 1.13
C GLU A 52 -17.30 1.01 0.17
N PRO A 53 -16.54 2.08 0.50
CA PRO A 53 -15.43 2.52 -0.33
C PRO A 53 -14.31 1.46 -0.32
N THR A 54 -13.96 0.95 -1.50
CA THR A 54 -13.01 -0.17 -1.62
C THR A 54 -11.81 0.25 -2.43
N ARG A 55 -10.66 0.37 -1.76
CA ARG A 55 -9.39 0.71 -2.41
C ARG A 55 -8.95 -0.36 -3.40
N VAL A 56 -8.49 0.06 -4.57
CA VAL A 56 -7.95 -0.80 -5.64
C VAL A 56 -6.65 -0.21 -6.20
N PHE A 57 -5.66 -1.08 -6.45
CA PHE A 57 -4.32 -0.67 -6.90
C PHE A 57 -3.99 -1.05 -8.35
N ASN A 58 -4.64 -2.09 -8.88
CA ASN A 58 -4.37 -2.63 -10.20
C ASN A 58 -5.64 -3.20 -10.82
N HIS A 59 -5.68 -3.29 -12.15
CA HIS A 59 -6.88 -3.72 -12.87
C HIS A 59 -7.31 -5.16 -12.51
N GLU A 60 -6.38 -6.04 -12.17
CA GLU A 60 -6.69 -7.41 -11.73
C GLU A 60 -7.46 -7.41 -10.40
N ASP A 61 -7.07 -6.55 -9.44
CA ASP A 61 -7.80 -6.42 -8.19
C ASP A 61 -9.17 -5.77 -8.39
N LEU A 62 -9.29 -4.86 -9.36
CA LEU A 62 -10.57 -4.30 -9.79
C LEU A 62 -11.51 -5.40 -10.30
N TYR A 63 -11.03 -6.26 -11.22
CA TYR A 63 -11.83 -7.39 -11.72
C TYR A 63 -12.20 -8.39 -10.63
N ARG A 64 -11.26 -8.66 -9.72
CA ARG A 64 -11.50 -9.59 -8.62
C ARG A 64 -12.60 -9.09 -7.69
N LYS A 65 -12.59 -7.80 -7.35
CA LYS A 65 -13.56 -7.17 -6.43
C LYS A 65 -14.88 -6.85 -7.09
N PHE A 66 -14.85 -6.27 -8.28
CA PHE A 66 -16.02 -5.66 -8.95
C PHE A 66 -16.53 -6.42 -10.17
N GLY A 67 -15.80 -7.45 -10.62
CA GLY A 67 -16.18 -8.29 -11.76
C GLY A 67 -15.68 -7.75 -13.10
N TYR A 68 -16.02 -8.46 -14.17
CA TYR A 68 -15.68 -8.06 -15.53
C TYR A 68 -16.72 -7.09 -16.10
N PRO A 69 -16.30 -6.11 -16.91
CA PRO A 69 -17.21 -5.23 -17.63
C PRO A 69 -17.91 -6.05 -18.73
N ASP A 70 -19.24 -5.99 -18.72
CA ASP A 70 -20.08 -6.58 -19.75
C ASP A 70 -20.70 -5.47 -20.61
N PRO A 71 -20.38 -5.38 -21.92
CA PRO A 71 -20.92 -4.34 -22.79
C PRO A 71 -22.43 -4.44 -22.99
N THR A 72 -23.05 -5.57 -22.64
CA THR A 72 -24.50 -5.79 -22.77
C THR A 72 -25.26 -5.46 -21.48
N ALA A 73 -24.56 -5.27 -20.35
CA ALA A 73 -25.17 -4.86 -19.09
C ALA A 73 -25.47 -3.36 -19.13
N ASP A 74 -26.75 -3.01 -19.14
CA ASP A 74 -27.29 -1.68 -19.45
C ASP A 74 -26.67 -0.50 -18.66
N HIS A 75 -26.06 -0.71 -17.49
CA HIS A 75 -25.75 0.42 -16.58
C HIS A 75 -24.40 0.38 -15.83
N GLY A 76 -23.59 -0.68 -15.90
CA GLY A 76 -22.42 -0.84 -15.01
C GLY A 76 -21.04 -1.01 -15.66
N SER A 77 -20.97 -1.19 -16.97
CA SER A 77 -19.69 -1.56 -17.62
C SER A 77 -18.75 -0.40 -17.91
N TYR A 78 -19.30 0.79 -18.21
CA TYR A 78 -18.48 1.96 -18.57
C TYR A 78 -17.57 2.45 -17.44
N LEU A 79 -18.04 2.40 -16.19
CA LEU A 79 -17.24 2.80 -15.03
C LEU A 79 -16.07 1.85 -14.80
N LEU A 80 -16.31 0.54 -14.94
CA LEU A 80 -15.25 -0.47 -14.89
C LEU A 80 -14.22 -0.21 -15.99
N TYR A 81 -14.64 0.07 -17.24
CA TYR A 81 -13.70 0.43 -18.32
C TYR A 81 -12.87 1.68 -17.99
N ALA A 82 -13.49 2.72 -17.44
CA ALA A 82 -12.79 3.93 -17.04
C ALA A 82 -11.76 3.65 -15.93
N GLY A 83 -12.12 2.84 -14.93
CA GLY A 83 -11.23 2.43 -13.84
C GLY A 83 -10.05 1.58 -14.33
N ILE A 84 -10.29 0.66 -15.27
CA ILE A 84 -9.24 -0.15 -15.89
C ILE A 84 -8.25 0.73 -16.63
N GLU A 85 -8.73 1.69 -17.43
CA GLU A 85 -7.86 2.59 -18.19
C GLU A 85 -7.08 3.51 -17.27
N PHE A 86 -7.71 4.03 -16.22
CA PHE A 86 -7.02 4.83 -15.21
C PHE A 86 -5.91 4.02 -14.52
N LEU A 87 -6.18 2.80 -14.07
CA LEU A 87 -5.21 1.96 -13.33
C LEU A 87 -4.02 1.48 -14.17
N LYS A 88 -4.01 1.72 -15.49
CA LYS A 88 -2.81 1.52 -16.33
C LYS A 88 -1.74 2.58 -16.10
N TYR A 89 -2.14 3.80 -15.74
CA TYR A 89 -1.25 4.95 -15.58
C TYR A 89 -1.29 5.51 -14.16
N GLY A 90 -2.39 5.26 -13.45
CA GLY A 90 -2.69 5.78 -12.13
C GLY A 90 -2.17 4.90 -11.01
N THR A 91 -2.06 5.48 -9.82
CA THR A 91 -1.50 4.82 -8.65
C THR A 91 -2.54 4.14 -7.76
N GLU A 92 -3.75 4.70 -7.63
CA GLU A 92 -4.85 4.06 -6.88
C GLU A 92 -6.23 4.61 -7.26
N ALA A 93 -7.23 3.73 -7.18
CA ALA A 93 -8.63 4.07 -7.30
C ALA A 93 -9.40 3.67 -6.03
N TRP A 94 -10.49 4.39 -5.76
CA TRP A 94 -11.42 4.17 -4.64
C TRP A 94 -12.85 4.03 -5.12
#